data_AF-A0A166CEY9-F1
#
_entry.id   AF-A0A166CEY9-F1
#
_cell.length_a   1.000
_cell.length_b   1.000
_cell.length_c   1.000
_cell.angle_alpha   90.00
_cell.angle_beta   90.00
_cell.angle_gamma   90.00
#
_symmetry.space_group_name_H-M   'P 1'
#
loop_
_entity.id
_entity.type
_entity.pdbx_description
1 polymer ?
#
loop_
_entity_poly.entity_id
_entity_poly.type
_entity_poly.pdbx_seq_one_letter_code
_entity_poly.pdbx_strand_id
1 'polypeptide(L)'
;MGVKVKDIISPEKISFRDLDGKIIAIDAANTIYQFLSSIRQTDGTPLMDSSGNVTSHLSGLLYRISSIVEKGIKPIFIFDGKPSPLKSETLNKRNEIKEKSEKQWKIALKEGDEESARKFATRTSRMSTYIIETSKTLLNLMGIPYVEAFGEGEAQATYMVQNGDAWAVASQDYDCLLFGAPRILRNLTLSGNKNDLEYYKLENVLNNLKISREQLIDLSLMVGTDFNPGIRGIGAKTALKIIRSKTLEEYLIEKNETLGRHPYELRDLFLNHEINKDYNIKWEKVNKEKLIGFMCDEHGFSKERVLTAEKKMEKINSPQNSLDAWF
;
A
#
# COMPACT_ATOMS: atom_id res chain seq x y z
N MET A 1 4.02 -6.34 8.24
CA MET A 1 3.83 -5.90 9.64
C MET A 1 4.63 -4.61 9.74
N GLY A 2 4.04 -3.50 9.27
CA GLY A 2 4.78 -2.27 8.99
C GLY A 2 5.43 -1.60 10.20
N VAL A 3 6.34 -0.67 9.91
CA VAL A 3 7.13 0.07 10.87
C VAL A 3 6.25 0.77 11.93
N LYS A 4 6.51 0.52 13.22
CA LYS A 4 5.72 1.09 14.35
C LYS A 4 6.18 2.50 14.75
N VAL A 5 6.26 3.43 13.80
CA VAL A 5 6.66 4.83 14.08
C VAL A 5 5.49 5.76 14.43
N LYS A 6 4.25 5.27 14.39
CA LYS A 6 3.04 6.08 14.63
C LYS A 6 3.08 6.90 15.93
N ASP A 7 3.72 6.39 16.99
CA ASP A 7 3.76 7.04 18.30
C ASP A 7 4.67 8.28 18.38
N ILE A 8 5.46 8.54 17.34
CA ILE A 8 6.42 9.66 17.27
C ILE A 8 6.18 10.60 16.09
N ILE A 9 5.23 10.30 15.22
CA ILE A 9 4.86 11.14 14.07
C ILE A 9 3.39 11.56 14.20
N SER A 10 3.01 12.65 13.55
CA SER A 10 1.64 13.14 13.55
C SER A 10 1.25 13.58 12.14
N PRO A 11 0.03 13.25 11.69
CA PRO A 11 -0.44 13.65 10.38
C PRO A 11 -0.71 15.16 10.33
N GLU A 12 -0.49 15.72 9.15
CA GLU A 12 -0.91 17.05 8.78
C GLU A 12 -2.35 17.04 8.25
N LYS A 13 -3.04 18.17 8.36
CA LYS A 13 -4.41 18.31 7.85
C LYS A 13 -4.39 18.45 6.33
N ILE A 14 -5.22 17.66 5.66
CA ILE A 14 -5.51 17.79 4.24
C ILE A 14 -6.98 17.41 3.99
N SER A 15 -7.58 17.93 2.94
CA SER A 15 -8.91 17.54 2.50
C SER A 15 -8.87 16.91 1.10
N PHE A 16 -9.93 16.19 0.74
CA PHE A 16 -10.06 15.67 -0.62
C PHE A 16 -10.11 16.76 -1.70
N ARG A 17 -10.47 18.01 -1.35
CA ARG A 17 -10.45 19.13 -2.31
C ARG A 17 -9.04 19.49 -2.72
N ASP A 18 -8.08 19.38 -1.80
CA ASP A 18 -6.67 19.65 -2.06
C ASP A 18 -6.02 18.59 -2.98
N LEU A 19 -6.72 17.46 -3.18
CA LEU A 19 -6.30 16.36 -4.04
C LEU A 19 -6.93 16.40 -5.44
N ASP A 20 -7.77 17.39 -5.75
CA ASP A 20 -8.38 17.52 -7.07
C ASP A 20 -7.30 17.68 -8.15
N GLY A 21 -7.38 16.85 -9.18
CA GLY A 21 -6.40 16.76 -10.26
C GLY A 21 -5.06 16.14 -9.90
N LYS A 22 -4.81 15.76 -8.65
CA LYS A 22 -3.55 15.14 -8.24
C LYS A 22 -3.49 13.69 -8.71
N ILE A 23 -2.34 13.32 -9.25
CA ILE A 23 -2.01 11.92 -9.54
C ILE A 23 -1.50 11.26 -8.27
N ILE A 24 -2.06 10.11 -7.89
CA ILE A 24 -1.71 9.42 -6.65
C ILE A 24 -1.28 7.98 -6.97
N ALA A 25 -0.07 7.62 -6.55
CA ALA A 25 0.45 6.26 -6.67
C ALA A 25 -0.05 5.42 -5.49
N ILE A 26 -0.93 4.46 -5.75
CA ILE A 26 -1.59 3.63 -4.74
C ILE A 26 -0.86 2.30 -4.65
N ASP A 27 -0.43 1.93 -3.44
CA ASP A 27 0.04 0.58 -3.16
C ASP A 27 -1.12 -0.41 -3.34
N ALA A 28 -1.01 -1.27 -4.36
CA ALA A 28 -2.04 -2.22 -4.73
C ALA A 28 -2.19 -3.32 -3.68
N ALA A 29 -1.09 -3.88 -3.19
CA ALA A 29 -1.13 -4.98 -2.23
C ALA A 29 -1.79 -4.51 -0.92
N ASN A 30 -1.31 -3.39 -0.39
CA ASN A 30 -1.85 -2.78 0.83
C ASN A 30 -3.34 -2.42 0.68
N THR A 31 -3.73 -1.83 -0.46
CA THR A 31 -5.11 -1.42 -0.73
C THR A 31 -6.05 -2.62 -0.89
N ILE A 32 -5.65 -3.62 -1.67
CA ILE A 32 -6.49 -4.80 -1.90
C ILE A 32 -6.64 -5.60 -0.60
N TYR A 33 -5.58 -5.73 0.21
CA TYR A 33 -5.70 -6.37 1.53
C TYR A 33 -6.68 -5.63 2.45
N GLN A 34 -6.67 -4.31 2.46
CA GLN A 34 -7.68 -3.53 3.19
C GLN A 34 -9.10 -3.81 2.70
N PHE A 35 -9.31 -4.00 1.41
CA PHE A 35 -10.63 -4.34 0.88
C PHE A 35 -11.08 -5.74 1.32
N LEU A 36 -10.18 -6.72 1.25
CA LEU A 36 -10.45 -8.09 1.71
C LEU A 36 -10.77 -8.13 3.21
N SER A 37 -10.14 -7.28 4.02
CA SER A 37 -10.38 -7.26 5.47
C SER A 37 -11.65 -6.48 5.84
N SER A 38 -11.89 -5.32 5.21
CA SER A 38 -12.95 -4.39 5.62
C SER A 38 -14.28 -4.54 4.87
N ILE A 39 -14.30 -5.17 3.69
CA ILE A 39 -15.53 -5.37 2.90
C ILE A 39 -16.00 -6.80 3.12
N ARG A 40 -16.98 -6.94 4.01
CA ARG A 40 -17.55 -8.21 4.47
C ARG A 40 -19.08 -8.17 4.39
N GLN A 41 -19.68 -9.35 4.43
CA GLN A 41 -21.10 -9.53 4.65
C GLN A 41 -21.47 -9.18 6.09
N THR A 42 -22.77 -9.08 6.37
CA THR A 42 -23.28 -8.73 7.71
C THR A 42 -22.91 -9.76 8.78
N ASP A 43 -22.67 -11.01 8.38
CA ASP A 43 -22.22 -12.10 9.25
C ASP A 43 -20.70 -12.12 9.47
N GLY A 44 -19.97 -11.14 8.92
CA GLY A 44 -18.52 -11.05 9.02
C GLY A 44 -17.76 -11.90 8.01
N THR A 45 -18.44 -12.71 7.18
CA THR A 45 -17.76 -13.47 6.12
C THR A 45 -17.36 -12.56 4.95
N PRO A 46 -16.35 -12.92 4.14
CA PRO A 46 -16.01 -12.16 2.94
C PRO A 46 -17.17 -12.06 1.96
N LEU A 47 -17.16 -11.01 1.14
CA LEU A 47 -18.05 -10.94 0.00
C LEU A 47 -17.62 -12.02 -1.02
N MET A 48 -18.58 -12.79 -1.52
CA MET A 48 -18.34 -13.87 -2.48
C MET A 48 -19.34 -13.84 -3.63
N ASP A 49 -18.96 -14.43 -4.77
CA ASP A 49 -19.87 -14.72 -5.88
C ASP A 49 -20.59 -16.08 -5.68
N SER A 50 -21.47 -16.43 -6.62
CA SER A 50 -22.24 -17.70 -6.59
C SER A 50 -21.37 -18.96 -6.68
N SER A 51 -20.13 -18.83 -7.15
CA SER A 51 -19.15 -19.92 -7.22
C SER A 51 -18.29 -20.02 -5.97
N GLY A 52 -18.51 -19.15 -4.98
CA GLY A 52 -17.75 -19.11 -3.73
C GLY A 52 -16.39 -18.43 -3.84
N ASN A 53 -16.11 -17.71 -4.94
CA ASN A 53 -14.88 -16.92 -5.04
C ASN A 53 -15.04 -15.63 -4.23
N VAL A 54 -13.98 -15.21 -3.53
CA VAL A 54 -13.98 -13.94 -2.80
C VAL A 54 -13.95 -12.76 -3.79
N THR A 55 -14.85 -11.80 -3.61
CA THR A 55 -15.02 -10.62 -4.48
C THR A 55 -14.92 -9.29 -3.74
N SER A 56 -14.53 -9.31 -2.46
CA SER A 56 -14.34 -8.09 -1.64
C SER A 56 -13.37 -7.08 -2.29
N HIS A 57 -12.30 -7.57 -2.93
CA HIS A 57 -11.34 -6.71 -3.64
C HIS A 57 -11.97 -6.02 -4.85
N LEU A 58 -12.80 -6.73 -5.63
CA LEU A 58 -13.51 -6.16 -6.78
C LEU A 58 -14.48 -5.07 -6.36
N SER A 59 -15.22 -5.31 -5.26
CA SER A 59 -16.11 -4.33 -4.66
C SER A 59 -15.34 -3.06 -4.24
N GLY A 60 -14.22 -3.23 -3.53
CA GLY A 60 -13.40 -2.11 -3.11
C GLY A 60 -12.79 -1.34 -4.27
N LEU A 61 -12.21 -2.04 -5.25
CA LEU A 61 -11.64 -1.45 -6.45
C LEU A 61 -12.70 -0.65 -7.23
N LEU A 62 -13.87 -1.24 -7.49
CA LEU A 62 -14.89 -0.53 -8.24
C LEU A 62 -15.43 0.68 -7.48
N TYR A 63 -15.94 0.47 -6.26
CA TYR A 63 -16.72 1.50 -5.56
C TYR A 63 -15.86 2.54 -4.85
N ARG A 64 -14.75 2.15 -4.23
CA ARG A 64 -13.88 3.10 -3.51
C ARG A 64 -13.02 3.88 -4.50
N ILE A 65 -12.56 3.25 -5.58
CA ILE A 65 -11.74 3.96 -6.58
C ILE A 65 -12.58 4.90 -7.43
N SER A 66 -13.77 4.49 -7.88
CA SER A 66 -14.69 5.42 -8.56
C SER A 66 -15.06 6.63 -7.69
N SER A 67 -15.19 6.44 -6.37
CA SER A 67 -15.44 7.53 -5.41
C SER A 67 -14.27 8.51 -5.30
N ILE A 68 -13.01 8.09 -5.38
CA ILE A 68 -11.87 9.04 -5.37
C ILE A 68 -11.69 9.70 -6.74
N VAL A 69 -11.96 8.99 -7.84
CA VAL A 69 -11.95 9.56 -9.20
C VAL A 69 -13.03 10.63 -9.37
N GLU A 70 -14.21 10.43 -8.80
CA GLU A 70 -15.28 11.45 -8.75
C GLU A 70 -14.82 12.73 -8.02
N LYS A 71 -13.87 12.63 -7.09
CA LYS A 71 -13.25 13.77 -6.40
C LYS A 71 -12.10 14.41 -7.21
N GLY A 72 -11.84 13.92 -8.41
CA GLY A 72 -10.83 14.43 -9.34
C GLY A 72 -9.43 13.85 -9.16
N ILE A 73 -9.27 12.87 -8.26
CA ILE A 73 -8.00 12.18 -8.05
C ILE A 73 -7.74 11.23 -9.23
N LYS A 74 -6.49 11.20 -9.71
CA LYS A 74 -6.05 10.31 -10.79
C LYS A 74 -5.20 9.17 -10.21
N PRO A 75 -5.78 7.98 -9.95
CA PRO A 75 -5.05 6.88 -9.32
C PRO A 75 -4.15 6.15 -10.32
N ILE A 76 -3.00 5.69 -9.85
CA ILE A 76 -2.16 4.69 -10.50
C ILE A 76 -1.94 3.56 -9.49
N PHE A 77 -2.16 2.32 -9.87
CA PHE A 77 -1.93 1.19 -8.97
C PHE A 77 -0.53 0.62 -9.14
N ILE A 78 0.18 0.39 -8.04
CA ILE A 78 1.53 -0.16 -8.06
C ILE A 78 1.49 -1.56 -7.45
N PHE A 79 1.73 -2.57 -8.26
CA PHE A 79 1.79 -3.96 -7.85
C PHE A 79 3.23 -4.37 -7.55
N ASP A 80 3.41 -5.19 -6.52
CA ASP A 80 4.68 -5.79 -6.19
C ASP A 80 5.20 -6.67 -7.33
N GLY A 81 6.53 -6.69 -7.46
CA GLY A 81 7.26 -7.53 -8.39
C GLY A 81 7.62 -8.90 -7.85
N LYS A 82 8.48 -9.61 -8.59
CA LYS A 82 9.06 -10.86 -8.10
C LYS A 82 10.19 -10.52 -7.11
N PRO A 83 10.20 -11.07 -5.89
CA PRO A 83 11.25 -10.78 -4.92
C PRO A 83 12.65 -11.09 -5.48
N SER A 84 13.62 -10.19 -5.25
CA SER A 84 15.02 -10.40 -5.64
C SER A 84 15.63 -11.65 -4.95
N PRO A 85 16.46 -12.45 -5.65
CA PRO A 85 17.13 -13.63 -5.09
C PRO A 85 18.01 -13.34 -3.86
N LEU A 86 18.55 -12.13 -3.69
CA LEU A 86 19.36 -11.78 -2.52
C LEU A 86 18.56 -11.71 -1.20
N LYS A 87 17.23 -11.82 -1.26
CA LYS A 87 16.33 -12.03 -0.11
C LYS A 87 16.04 -13.54 0.15
N SER A 88 16.74 -14.48 -0.49
CA SER A 88 16.45 -15.92 -0.42
C SER A 88 17.39 -16.70 0.49
N GLU A 89 17.11 -16.68 1.80
CA GLU A 89 17.38 -17.89 2.60
C GLU A 89 16.10 -18.73 2.68
N THR A 90 16.12 -19.86 1.94
CA THR A 90 15.15 -20.96 1.88
C THR A 90 13.77 -20.72 1.22
N LEU A 91 13.75 -20.86 -0.11
CA LEU A 91 12.54 -21.05 -0.95
C LEU A 91 11.61 -22.17 -0.42
N ASN A 92 12.14 -23.26 0.13
CA ASN A 92 11.36 -24.38 0.65
C ASN A 92 10.60 -24.02 1.95
N LYS A 93 11.25 -23.31 2.88
CA LYS A 93 10.57 -22.80 4.09
C LYS A 93 9.48 -21.79 3.72
N ARG A 94 9.67 -21.03 2.62
CA ARG A 94 8.69 -20.07 2.12
C ARG A 94 7.43 -20.74 1.57
N ASN A 95 7.55 -21.85 0.83
CA ASN A 95 6.36 -22.58 0.34
C ASN A 95 5.56 -23.21 1.49
N GLU A 96 6.22 -23.80 2.49
CA GLU A 96 5.53 -24.38 3.65
C GLU A 96 4.90 -23.31 4.55
N ILE A 97 5.59 -22.18 4.80
CA ILE A 97 5.04 -21.04 5.54
C ILE A 97 3.88 -20.43 4.76
N LYS A 98 3.99 -20.33 3.43
CA LYS A 98 2.93 -19.81 2.56
C LYS A 98 1.70 -20.71 2.56
N GLU A 99 1.85 -22.02 2.41
CA GLU A 99 0.72 -22.96 2.46
C GLU A 99 0.06 -22.98 3.84
N LYS A 100 0.85 -22.96 4.92
CA LYS A 100 0.32 -22.90 6.29
C LYS A 100 -0.36 -21.55 6.57
N SER A 101 0.24 -20.44 6.14
CA SER A 101 -0.33 -19.10 6.30
C SER A 101 -1.54 -18.88 5.40
N GLU A 102 -1.61 -19.48 4.22
CA GLU A 102 -2.78 -19.43 3.34
C GLU A 102 -3.95 -20.24 3.92
N LYS A 103 -3.67 -21.42 4.49
CA LYS A 103 -4.68 -22.20 5.25
C LYS A 103 -5.18 -21.42 6.47
N GLN A 104 -4.25 -20.88 7.27
CA GLN A 104 -4.59 -20.08 8.45
C GLN A 104 -5.26 -18.76 8.09
N TRP A 105 -4.93 -18.16 6.94
CA TRP A 105 -5.62 -17.00 6.39
C TRP A 105 -7.04 -17.35 5.99
N LYS A 106 -7.26 -18.44 5.24
CA LYS A 106 -8.62 -18.89 4.87
C LYS A 106 -9.46 -19.19 6.11
N ILE A 107 -8.87 -19.74 7.16
CA ILE A 107 -9.52 -20.01 8.46
C ILE A 107 -9.85 -18.68 9.16
N ALA A 108 -8.87 -17.81 9.39
CA ALA A 108 -9.07 -16.52 10.06
C ALA A 108 -10.04 -15.60 9.28
N LEU A 109 -10.03 -15.69 7.95
CA LEU A 109 -10.94 -14.96 7.07
C LEU A 109 -12.39 -15.46 7.25
N LYS A 110 -12.60 -16.78 7.39
CA LYS A 110 -13.90 -17.39 7.69
C LYS A 110 -14.36 -17.12 9.13
N GLU A 111 -13.44 -17.06 10.08
CA GLU A 111 -13.75 -16.84 11.51
C GLU A 111 -13.94 -15.36 11.88
N GLY A 112 -13.70 -14.43 10.95
CA GLY A 112 -13.85 -12.99 11.20
C GLY A 112 -12.76 -12.39 12.08
N ASP A 113 -11.68 -13.12 12.37
CA ASP A 113 -10.53 -12.63 13.13
C ASP A 113 -9.67 -11.72 12.24
N GLU A 114 -9.95 -10.42 12.26
CA GLU A 114 -9.26 -9.41 11.44
C GLU A 114 -7.77 -9.32 11.73
N GLU A 115 -7.35 -9.50 12.98
CA GLU A 115 -5.95 -9.36 13.38
C GLU A 115 -5.15 -10.58 12.89
N SER A 116 -5.67 -11.78 13.08
CA SER A 116 -5.07 -13.01 12.56
C SER A 116 -5.15 -13.09 11.04
N ALA A 117 -6.27 -12.70 10.42
CA ALA A 117 -6.39 -12.67 8.97
C ALA A 117 -5.38 -11.70 8.36
N ARG A 118 -5.21 -10.51 8.94
CA ARG A 118 -4.18 -9.55 8.51
C ARG A 118 -2.77 -10.12 8.70
N LYS A 119 -2.49 -10.74 9.85
CA LYS A 119 -1.18 -11.34 10.20
C LYS A 119 -0.81 -12.53 9.32
N PHE A 120 -1.76 -13.41 9.02
CA PHE A 120 -1.55 -14.54 8.13
C PHE A 120 -1.46 -14.07 6.68
N ALA A 121 -2.30 -13.12 6.25
CA ALA A 121 -2.20 -12.49 4.93
C ALA A 121 -0.83 -11.85 4.66
N THR A 122 -0.28 -11.10 5.62
CA THR A 122 1.07 -10.51 5.50
C THR A 122 2.15 -11.60 5.41
N ARG A 123 2.01 -12.70 6.15
CA ARG A 123 2.94 -13.85 6.11
C ARG A 123 2.81 -14.69 4.83
N THR A 124 1.65 -14.69 4.17
CA THR A 124 1.47 -15.35 2.88
C THR A 124 2.24 -14.62 1.77
N SER A 125 2.54 -13.32 1.93
CA SER A 125 3.27 -12.45 0.98
C SER A 125 2.83 -12.51 -0.49
N ARG A 126 1.72 -13.19 -0.79
CA ARG A 126 1.10 -13.31 -2.10
C ARG A 126 -0.37 -13.56 -1.87
N MET A 127 -1.12 -12.48 -1.99
CA MET A 127 -2.50 -12.48 -2.45
C MET A 127 -2.67 -13.56 -3.53
N SER A 128 -3.78 -14.31 -3.51
CA SER A 128 -3.94 -15.40 -4.47
C SER A 128 -3.79 -14.84 -5.89
N THR A 129 -3.18 -15.63 -6.79
CA THR A 129 -2.98 -15.23 -8.19
C THR A 129 -4.29 -14.74 -8.80
N TYR A 130 -5.40 -15.44 -8.49
CA TYR A 130 -6.75 -15.05 -8.82
C TYR A 130 -7.11 -13.62 -8.40
N ILE A 131 -6.88 -13.23 -7.13
CA ILE A 131 -7.20 -11.88 -6.66
C ILE A 131 -6.35 -10.83 -7.39
N ILE A 132 -5.06 -11.08 -7.61
CA ILE A 132 -4.18 -10.14 -8.33
C ILE A 132 -4.64 -9.98 -9.78
N GLU A 133 -4.87 -11.08 -10.48
CA GLU A 133 -5.27 -11.08 -11.90
C GLU A 133 -6.64 -10.42 -12.08
N THR A 134 -7.63 -10.81 -11.28
CA THR A 134 -8.97 -10.17 -11.34
C THR A 134 -8.95 -8.70 -10.94
N SER A 135 -8.06 -8.29 -10.02
CA SER A 135 -7.83 -6.88 -9.70
C SER A 135 -7.28 -6.11 -10.91
N LYS A 136 -6.25 -6.64 -11.57
CA LYS A 136 -5.66 -6.02 -12.77
C LYS A 136 -6.65 -5.96 -13.92
N THR A 137 -7.41 -7.04 -14.14
CA THR A 137 -8.50 -7.07 -15.13
C THR A 137 -9.50 -5.94 -14.85
N LEU A 138 -9.99 -5.81 -13.61
CA LEU A 138 -10.94 -4.77 -13.26
C LEU A 138 -10.35 -3.35 -13.46
N LEU A 139 -9.11 -3.11 -13.03
CA LEU A 139 -8.42 -1.82 -13.24
C LEU A 139 -8.34 -1.46 -14.73
N ASN A 140 -7.96 -2.42 -15.59
CA ASN A 140 -7.93 -2.24 -17.04
C ASN A 140 -9.31 -1.91 -17.60
N LEU A 141 -10.36 -2.62 -17.17
CA LEU A 141 -11.74 -2.35 -17.60
C LEU A 141 -12.23 -0.97 -17.16
N MET A 142 -11.76 -0.49 -16.01
CA MET A 142 -12.01 0.85 -15.48
C MET A 142 -11.15 1.94 -16.14
N GLY A 143 -10.18 1.58 -17.00
CA GLY A 143 -9.25 2.52 -17.62
C GLY A 143 -8.24 3.12 -16.65
N ILE A 144 -7.93 2.42 -15.55
CA ILE A 144 -6.96 2.86 -14.54
C ILE A 144 -5.61 2.17 -14.83
N PRO A 145 -4.52 2.93 -15.02
CA PRO A 145 -3.21 2.36 -15.23
C PRO A 145 -2.68 1.69 -13.97
N TYR A 146 -1.91 0.63 -14.16
CA TYR A 146 -1.08 0.06 -13.11
C TYR A 146 0.34 -0.18 -13.60
N VAL A 147 1.28 -0.21 -12.65
CA VAL A 147 2.69 -0.49 -12.86
C VAL A 147 3.07 -1.72 -12.04
N GLU A 148 3.88 -2.59 -12.62
CA GLU A 148 4.52 -3.68 -11.91
C GLU A 148 5.93 -3.24 -11.49
N ALA A 149 6.19 -3.27 -10.18
CA ALA A 149 7.52 -3.07 -9.62
C ALA A 149 8.42 -4.26 -9.96
N PHE A 150 9.74 -4.09 -9.84
CA PHE A 150 10.66 -5.23 -9.81
C PHE A 150 10.72 -5.88 -8.42
N GLY A 151 10.66 -5.07 -7.36
CA GLY A 151 10.62 -5.51 -5.97
C GLY A 151 9.35 -5.07 -5.25
N GLU A 152 9.49 -4.20 -4.25
CA GLU A 152 8.37 -3.71 -3.43
C GLU A 152 7.59 -2.61 -4.16
N GLY A 153 6.26 -2.67 -4.14
CA GLY A 153 5.38 -1.69 -4.75
C GLY A 153 5.51 -0.30 -4.12
N GLU A 154 5.72 -0.21 -2.81
CA GLU A 154 5.93 1.07 -2.12
C GLU A 154 7.22 1.77 -2.53
N ALA A 155 8.27 1.00 -2.81
CA ALA A 155 9.53 1.54 -3.32
C ALA A 155 9.35 2.11 -4.73
N GLN A 156 8.63 1.38 -5.60
CA GLN A 156 8.27 1.86 -6.93
C GLN A 156 7.36 3.09 -6.89
N ALA A 157 6.34 3.10 -6.02
CA ALA A 157 5.46 4.25 -5.82
C ALA A 157 6.25 5.47 -5.33
N THR A 158 7.19 5.27 -4.40
CA THR A 158 8.09 6.30 -3.91
C THR A 158 8.93 6.90 -5.03
N TYR A 159 9.53 6.07 -5.87
CA TYR A 159 10.29 6.52 -7.03
C TYR A 159 9.45 7.39 -7.97
N MET A 160 8.23 6.97 -8.29
CA MET A 160 7.34 7.74 -9.18
C MET A 160 6.98 9.11 -8.59
N VAL A 161 6.83 9.21 -7.26
CA VAL A 161 6.58 10.50 -6.61
C VAL A 161 7.83 11.38 -6.59
N GLN A 162 9.01 10.80 -6.40
CA GLN A 162 10.29 11.53 -6.48
C GLN A 162 10.59 12.02 -7.89
N ASN A 163 10.21 11.24 -8.92
CA ASN A 163 10.39 11.58 -10.33
C ASN A 163 9.35 12.59 -10.85
N GLY A 164 8.29 12.87 -10.07
CA GLY A 164 7.25 13.84 -10.42
C GLY A 164 6.07 13.26 -11.20
N ASP A 165 6.04 11.95 -11.45
CA ASP A 165 4.95 11.27 -12.17
C ASP A 165 3.68 11.12 -11.31
N ALA A 166 3.85 11.16 -9.99
CA ALA A 166 2.76 11.20 -9.02
C ALA A 166 3.03 12.25 -7.92
N TRP A 167 1.97 12.76 -7.30
CA TRP A 167 2.09 13.78 -6.26
C TRP A 167 2.39 13.19 -4.88
N ALA A 168 1.78 12.04 -4.55
CA ALA A 168 1.96 11.33 -3.28
C ALA A 168 1.77 9.81 -3.44
N VAL A 169 2.33 9.05 -2.49
CA VAL A 169 2.08 7.63 -2.32
C VAL A 169 0.88 7.45 -1.41
N ALA A 170 -0.04 6.54 -1.75
CA ALA A 170 -1.13 6.13 -0.88
C ALA A 170 -0.91 4.70 -0.39
N SER A 171 -0.62 4.57 0.91
CA SER A 171 -0.39 3.28 1.60
C SER A 171 -0.78 3.41 3.07
N GLN A 172 -1.12 2.30 3.73
CA GLN A 172 -1.27 2.21 5.18
C GLN A 172 -0.01 1.72 5.89
N ASP A 173 1.09 1.50 5.19
CA ASP A 173 2.36 1.18 5.82
C ASP A 173 3.24 2.44 5.89
N TYR A 174 4.11 2.48 6.90
CA TYR A 174 5.01 3.62 7.11
C TYR A 174 6.35 3.43 6.39
N ASP A 175 6.54 2.28 5.76
CA ASP A 175 7.74 1.89 5.03
C ASP A 175 7.99 2.84 3.84
N CYS A 176 6.94 3.44 3.28
CA CYS A 176 7.02 4.57 2.35
C CYS A 176 7.90 5.73 2.88
N LEU A 177 7.88 6.05 4.19
CA LEU A 177 8.76 7.06 4.78
C LEU A 177 10.23 6.63 4.71
N LEU A 178 10.50 5.32 4.86
CA LEU A 178 11.84 4.75 4.83
C LEU A 178 12.42 4.74 3.42
N PHE A 179 11.61 4.34 2.43
CA PHE A 179 11.95 4.47 1.01
C PHE A 179 12.14 5.93 0.60
N GLY A 180 11.58 6.88 1.35
CA GLY A 180 11.78 8.30 1.16
C GLY A 180 10.69 8.97 0.32
N ALA A 181 9.44 8.48 0.40
CA ALA A 181 8.30 9.10 -0.23
C ALA A 181 8.14 10.56 0.28
N PRO A 182 8.24 11.58 -0.59
CA PRO A 182 8.13 12.97 -0.15
C PRO A 182 6.78 13.30 0.48
N ARG A 183 5.71 12.64 0.01
CA ARG A 183 4.31 12.86 0.39
C ARG A 183 3.59 11.53 0.49
N ILE A 184 2.91 11.31 1.60
CA ILE A 184 2.18 10.06 1.88
C ILE A 184 0.75 10.39 2.29
N LEU A 185 -0.21 9.67 1.72
CA LEU A 185 -1.62 9.69 2.08
C LEU A 185 -2.02 8.34 2.68
N ARG A 186 -2.49 8.35 3.92
CA ARG A 186 -3.12 7.20 4.54
C ARG A 186 -4.63 7.43 4.61
N ASN A 187 -5.39 6.35 4.66
CA ASN A 187 -6.87 6.33 4.72
C ASN A 187 -7.57 6.84 3.47
N LEU A 188 -6.85 6.97 2.34
CA LEU A 188 -7.41 7.44 1.06
C LEU A 188 -8.59 6.59 0.57
N THR A 189 -8.47 5.26 0.72
CA THR A 189 -9.45 4.29 0.21
C THR A 189 -10.37 3.74 1.31
N LEU A 190 -10.36 4.27 2.53
CA LEU A 190 -11.25 3.81 3.60
C LEU A 190 -12.65 4.45 3.46
N SER A 191 -13.70 3.67 3.73
CA SER A 191 -15.10 4.15 3.71
C SER A 191 -15.49 4.98 4.95
N GLY A 192 -14.52 5.58 5.65
CA GLY A 192 -14.72 6.35 6.89
C GLY A 192 -15.21 7.78 6.68
N ASN A 193 -15.43 8.50 7.78
CA ASN A 193 -15.82 9.91 7.77
C ASN A 193 -14.78 10.74 7.01
N LYS A 194 -15.24 11.80 6.33
CA LYS A 194 -14.42 12.69 5.46
C LYS A 194 -13.17 13.32 6.15
N ASN A 195 -13.01 13.16 7.47
CA ASN A 195 -11.98 13.77 8.29
C ASN A 195 -10.80 12.84 8.64
N ASP A 196 -10.80 11.59 8.17
CA ASP A 196 -9.76 10.61 8.55
C ASP A 196 -8.57 10.55 7.58
N LEU A 197 -8.53 11.40 6.55
CA LEU A 197 -7.41 11.46 5.61
C LEU A 197 -6.16 11.93 6.34
N GLU A 198 -5.15 11.08 6.37
CA GLU A 198 -3.90 11.32 7.08
C GLU A 198 -2.82 11.67 6.06
N TYR A 199 -2.21 12.84 6.18
CA TYR A 199 -1.16 13.31 5.28
C TYR A 199 0.17 13.46 6.02
N TYR A 200 1.25 12.99 5.40
CA TYR A 200 2.60 13.17 5.92
C TYR A 200 3.49 13.73 4.83
N LYS A 201 4.24 14.77 5.16
CA LYS A 201 5.37 15.25 4.37
C LYS A 201 6.66 14.78 5.04
N LEU A 202 7.47 13.99 4.33
CA LEU A 202 8.69 13.40 4.90
C LEU A 202 9.63 14.45 5.50
N GLU A 203 9.81 15.57 4.81
CA GLU A 203 10.61 16.71 5.29
C GLU A 203 10.14 17.20 6.66
N ASN A 204 8.84 17.38 6.86
CA ASN A 204 8.27 17.83 8.13
C ASN A 204 8.44 16.76 9.22
N VAL A 205 8.25 15.49 8.88
CA VAL A 205 8.51 14.36 9.79
C VAL A 205 9.96 14.38 10.28
N LEU A 206 10.92 14.46 9.36
CA LEU A 206 12.35 14.48 9.69
C LEU A 206 12.74 15.72 10.51
N ASN A 207 12.23 16.89 10.15
CA ASN A 207 12.48 18.14 10.87
C ASN A 207 11.94 18.10 12.32
N ASN A 208 10.71 17.61 12.50
CA ASN A 208 10.10 17.46 13.82
C ASN A 208 10.85 16.42 14.68
N LEU A 209 11.30 15.35 14.06
CA LEU A 209 12.11 14.32 14.70
C LEU A 209 13.58 14.71 14.85
N LYS A 210 14.06 15.78 14.19
CA LYS A 210 15.46 16.22 14.19
C LYS A 210 16.44 15.08 13.89
N ILE A 211 16.12 14.30 12.86
CA ILE A 211 16.93 13.17 12.38
C ILE A 211 16.97 13.15 10.85
N SER A 212 17.98 12.51 10.26
CA SER A 212 18.02 12.22 8.83
C SER A 212 17.11 11.03 8.46
N ARG A 213 16.93 10.78 7.16
CA ARG A 213 16.19 9.59 6.69
C ARG A 213 16.92 8.30 7.08
N GLU A 214 18.24 8.26 6.98
CA GLU A 214 19.08 7.13 7.37
C GLU A 214 18.92 6.83 8.87
N GLN A 215 18.84 7.88 9.70
CA GLN A 215 18.54 7.74 11.12
C GLN A 215 17.10 7.27 11.38
N LEU A 216 16.13 7.68 10.54
CA LEU A 216 14.76 7.14 10.61
C LEU A 216 14.71 5.65 10.24
N ILE A 217 15.50 5.21 9.27
CA ILE A 217 15.69 3.80 8.94
C ILE A 217 16.28 3.07 10.13
N ASP A 218 17.37 3.58 10.73
CA ASP A 218 18.00 2.97 11.90
C ASP A 218 17.05 2.82 13.09
N LEU A 219 16.32 3.89 13.40
CA LEU A 219 15.28 3.88 14.41
C LEU A 219 14.27 2.75 14.12
N SER A 220 13.84 2.62 12.87
CA SER A 220 12.87 1.61 12.45
C SER A 220 13.44 0.19 12.55
N LEU A 221 14.72 -0.01 12.21
CA LEU A 221 15.42 -1.28 12.39
C LEU A 221 15.51 -1.67 13.88
N MET A 222 15.73 -0.71 14.78
CA MET A 222 15.72 -0.98 16.23
C MET A 222 14.34 -1.39 16.74
N VAL A 223 13.28 -0.77 16.22
CA VAL A 223 11.89 -1.09 16.60
C VAL A 223 11.41 -2.41 16.00
N GLY A 224 11.90 -2.72 14.80
CA GLY A 224 11.50 -3.87 14.00
C GLY A 224 10.80 -3.45 12.71
N THR A 225 11.13 -4.16 11.64
CA THR A 225 10.60 -3.99 10.29
C THR A 225 10.17 -5.36 9.74
N ASP A 226 9.67 -5.41 8.51
CA ASP A 226 9.43 -6.70 7.86
C ASP A 226 10.72 -7.46 7.51
N PHE A 227 11.89 -6.81 7.58
CA PHE A 227 13.20 -7.41 7.29
C PHE A 227 13.95 -7.88 8.54
N ASN A 228 13.56 -7.42 9.73
CA ASN A 228 14.22 -7.79 10.98
C ASN A 228 13.27 -7.66 12.19
N PRO A 229 13.39 -8.52 13.22
CA PRO A 229 12.45 -8.53 14.35
C PRO A 229 12.55 -7.32 15.29
N GLY A 230 13.57 -6.46 15.14
CA GLY A 230 13.88 -5.39 16.07
C GLY A 230 14.62 -5.86 17.33
N ILE A 231 14.91 -4.93 18.22
CA ILE A 231 15.57 -5.17 19.51
C ILE A 231 14.52 -5.25 20.61
N ARG A 232 14.59 -6.31 21.42
CA ARG A 232 13.57 -6.56 22.46
C ARG A 232 13.51 -5.40 23.45
N GLY A 233 12.30 -4.87 23.67
CA GLY A 233 12.06 -3.79 24.63
C GLY A 233 12.32 -2.37 24.07
N ILE A 234 12.69 -2.24 22.80
CA ILE A 234 12.87 -0.93 22.17
C ILE A 234 11.64 -0.56 21.33
N GLY A 235 10.91 0.46 21.79
CA GLY A 235 9.85 1.12 21.03
C GLY A 235 10.32 2.41 20.36
N ALA A 236 9.48 3.01 19.51
CA ALA A 236 9.85 4.17 18.68
C ALA A 236 10.39 5.37 19.46
N LYS A 237 9.80 5.69 20.62
CA LYS A 237 10.28 6.78 21.50
C LYS A 237 11.69 6.50 22.05
N THR A 238 11.94 5.26 22.45
CA THR A 238 13.25 4.82 22.97
C THR A 238 14.30 4.81 21.87
N ALA A 239 13.96 4.24 20.70
CA ALA A 239 14.82 4.22 19.53
C ALA A 239 15.20 5.65 19.09
N LEU A 240 14.23 6.58 19.04
CA LEU A 240 14.49 7.99 18.73
C LEU A 240 15.50 8.63 19.70
N LYS A 241 15.36 8.38 21.01
CA LYS A 241 16.29 8.90 22.01
C LYS A 241 17.70 8.35 21.79
N ILE A 242 17.82 7.07 21.43
CA ILE A 242 19.11 6.42 21.18
C ILE A 242 19.77 7.00 19.92
N ILE A 243 19.06 7.03 18.80
CA ILE A 243 19.59 7.47 17.49
C ILE A 243 20.00 8.94 17.48
N ARG A 244 19.37 9.79 18.31
CA ARG A 244 19.82 11.18 18.51
C ARG A 244 21.13 11.30 19.29
N SER A 245 21.55 10.26 20.02
CA SER A 245 22.71 10.28 20.91
C SER A 245 23.92 9.52 20.38
N LYS A 246 23.70 8.50 19.55
CA LYS A 246 24.73 7.62 18.99
C LYS A 246 24.19 6.88 17.78
N THR A 247 25.08 6.30 17.00
CA THR A 247 24.74 5.46 15.85
C THR A 247 24.16 4.11 16.27
N LEU A 248 23.46 3.44 15.35
CA LEU A 248 22.92 2.09 15.57
C LEU A 248 24.05 1.10 15.89
N GLU A 249 25.15 1.14 15.15
CA GLU A 249 26.32 0.29 15.35
C GLU A 249 26.93 0.44 16.74
N GLU A 250 27.13 1.68 17.20
CA GLU A 250 27.64 1.95 18.54
C GLU A 250 26.72 1.37 19.62
N TYR A 251 25.39 1.50 19.45
CA TYR A 251 24.43 0.92 20.39
C TYR A 251 24.48 -0.62 20.41
N LEU A 252 24.53 -1.26 19.24
CA LEU A 252 24.59 -2.72 19.13
C LEU A 252 25.84 -3.28 19.81
N ILE A 253 27.00 -2.63 19.61
CA ILE A 253 28.26 -3.02 20.25
C ILE A 253 28.18 -2.83 21.77
N GLU A 254 27.74 -1.66 22.25
CA GLU A 254 27.68 -1.35 23.69
C GLU A 254 26.74 -2.30 24.45
N LYS A 255 25.60 -2.65 23.85
CA LYS A 255 24.60 -3.52 24.49
C LYS A 255 24.76 -5.00 24.15
N ASN A 256 25.75 -5.35 23.32
CA ASN A 256 25.94 -6.71 22.81
C ASN A 256 24.64 -7.28 22.18
N GLU A 257 23.96 -6.44 21.39
CA GLU A 257 22.71 -6.74 20.69
C GLU A 257 22.97 -7.01 19.20
N THR A 258 22.04 -7.69 18.52
CA THR A 258 22.11 -7.95 17.08
C THR A 258 20.76 -7.80 16.41
N LEU A 259 20.76 -7.37 15.15
CA LEU A 259 19.57 -7.35 14.29
C LEU A 259 19.40 -8.63 13.47
N GLY A 260 20.28 -9.63 13.67
CA GLY A 260 20.35 -10.86 12.89
C GLY A 260 21.04 -10.72 11.53
N ARG A 261 21.20 -9.50 11.03
CA ARG A 261 21.98 -9.15 9.84
C ARG A 261 22.78 -7.87 10.09
N HIS A 262 23.76 -7.61 9.22
CA HIS A 262 24.55 -6.39 9.32
C HIS A 262 23.67 -5.15 9.03
N PRO A 263 23.75 -4.07 9.83
CA PRO A 263 22.92 -2.86 9.63
C PRO A 263 23.01 -2.28 8.22
N TYR A 264 24.19 -2.30 7.60
CA TYR A 264 24.38 -1.86 6.22
C TYR A 264 23.45 -2.60 5.23
N GLU A 265 23.39 -3.93 5.30
CA GLU A 265 22.53 -4.73 4.41
C GLU A 265 21.06 -4.38 4.60
N LEU A 266 20.64 -4.14 5.84
CA LEU A 266 19.26 -3.77 6.15
C LEU A 266 18.91 -2.36 5.68
N ARG A 267 19.82 -1.39 5.80
CA ARG A 267 19.64 -0.04 5.25
C ARG A 267 19.56 -0.06 3.73
N ASP A 268 20.42 -0.86 3.09
CA ASP A 268 20.51 -0.97 1.63
C ASP A 268 19.15 -1.34 1.00
N LEU A 269 18.36 -2.17 1.68
CA LEU A 269 17.00 -2.53 1.25
C LEU A 269 16.06 -1.32 1.06
N PHE A 270 16.27 -0.23 1.81
CA PHE A 270 15.47 0.99 1.72
C PHE A 270 16.15 2.09 0.89
N LEU A 271 17.48 2.11 0.87
CA LEU A 271 18.26 3.15 0.18
C LEU A 271 18.50 2.82 -1.30
N ASN A 272 18.70 1.55 -1.62
CA ASN A 272 19.08 1.05 -2.94
C ASN A 272 18.16 -0.11 -3.34
N HIS A 273 17.03 0.21 -3.96
CA HIS A 273 16.05 -0.78 -4.42
C HIS A 273 15.95 -0.79 -5.95
N GLU A 274 15.74 -1.98 -6.52
CA GLU A 274 15.48 -2.13 -7.95
C GLU A 274 14.15 -1.48 -8.32
N ILE A 275 14.20 -0.60 -9.33
CA ILE A 275 13.05 0.16 -9.82
C ILE A 275 12.82 -0.16 -11.29
N ASN A 276 11.57 -0.39 -11.63
CA ASN A 276 11.13 -0.38 -13.01
C ASN A 276 11.07 1.06 -13.50
N LYS A 277 11.92 1.42 -14.46
CA LYS A 277 11.92 2.74 -15.13
C LYS A 277 11.17 2.71 -16.46
N ASP A 278 10.84 1.53 -16.95
CA ASP A 278 10.10 1.31 -18.20
C ASP A 278 8.63 1.08 -17.87
N TYR A 279 7.91 2.18 -17.66
CA TYR A 279 6.47 2.18 -17.44
C TYR A 279 5.83 3.35 -18.17
N ASN A 280 4.55 3.17 -18.54
CA ASN A 280 3.76 4.20 -19.17
C ASN A 280 2.46 4.39 -18.38
N ILE A 281 2.12 5.65 -18.10
CA ILE A 281 0.93 6.01 -17.34
C ILE A 281 -0.08 6.62 -18.31
N LYS A 282 -1.15 5.88 -18.57
CA LYS A 282 -2.25 6.37 -19.40
C LYS A 282 -3.58 5.93 -18.82
N TRP A 283 -4.43 6.90 -18.52
CA TRP A 283 -5.83 6.64 -18.21
C TRP A 283 -6.61 6.48 -19.50
N GLU A 284 -7.48 5.48 -19.53
CA GLU A 284 -8.32 5.18 -20.70
C GLU A 284 -9.79 5.40 -20.39
N LYS A 285 -10.64 5.29 -21.41
CA LYS A 285 -12.09 5.28 -21.22
C LYS A 285 -12.51 3.93 -20.66
N VAL A 286 -13.50 3.94 -19.76
CA VAL A 286 -14.06 2.71 -19.21
C VAL A 286 -14.64 1.84 -20.33
N ASN A 287 -14.30 0.55 -20.33
CA ASN A 287 -14.94 -0.42 -21.22
C ASN A 287 -16.25 -0.89 -20.57
N LYS A 288 -17.32 -0.13 -20.78
CA LYS A 288 -18.61 -0.32 -20.11
C LYS A 288 -19.20 -1.73 -20.29
N GLU A 289 -19.19 -2.25 -21.51
CA GLU A 289 -19.76 -3.56 -21.82
C GLU A 289 -19.01 -4.68 -21.09
N LYS A 290 -17.67 -4.70 -21.21
CA LYS A 290 -16.84 -5.68 -20.52
C LYS A 290 -16.87 -5.53 -19.01
N LEU A 291 -16.96 -4.30 -18.49
CA LEU A 291 -17.09 -4.04 -17.06
C LEU A 291 -18.40 -4.65 -16.51
N ILE A 292 -19.51 -4.51 -17.23
CA ILE A 292 -20.78 -5.11 -16.85
C ILE A 292 -20.70 -6.64 -16.90
N GLY A 293 -20.16 -7.22 -17.97
CA GLY A 293 -19.99 -8.67 -18.09
C GLY A 293 -19.18 -9.24 -16.93
N PHE A 294 -18.00 -8.66 -16.69
CA PHE A 294 -17.11 -9.09 -15.62
C PHE A 294 -17.71 -8.94 -14.22
N MET A 295 -18.31 -7.78 -13.91
CA MET A 295 -18.83 -7.54 -12.56
C MET A 295 -20.18 -8.22 -12.33
N CYS A 296 -21.10 -8.15 -13.28
CA CYS A 296 -22.48 -8.60 -13.09
C CYS A 296 -22.65 -10.07 -13.46
N ASP A 297 -22.19 -10.46 -14.65
CA ASP A 297 -22.48 -11.78 -15.18
C ASP A 297 -21.54 -12.84 -14.57
N GLU A 298 -20.25 -12.52 -14.41
CA GLU A 298 -19.28 -13.46 -13.82
C GLU A 298 -19.28 -13.43 -12.28
N HIS A 299 -19.43 -12.25 -11.67
CA HIS A 299 -19.26 -12.09 -10.21
C HIS A 299 -20.53 -11.67 -9.46
N GLY A 300 -21.68 -11.58 -10.13
CA GLY A 300 -22.98 -11.42 -9.48
C GLY A 300 -23.25 -10.04 -8.86
N PHE A 301 -22.52 -8.99 -9.27
CA PHE A 301 -22.78 -7.63 -8.78
C PHE A 301 -24.04 -7.01 -9.40
N SER A 302 -24.69 -6.11 -8.67
CA SER A 302 -25.85 -5.36 -9.17
C SER A 302 -25.44 -4.42 -10.32
N LYS A 303 -26.06 -4.64 -11.49
CA LYS A 303 -25.86 -3.82 -12.69
C LYS A 303 -26.10 -2.33 -12.45
N GLU A 304 -27.12 -1.98 -11.67
CA GLU A 304 -27.43 -0.58 -11.32
C GLU A 304 -26.28 0.08 -10.54
N ARG A 305 -25.72 -0.64 -9.57
CA ARG A 305 -24.58 -0.16 -8.77
C ARG A 305 -23.32 -0.04 -9.61
N VAL A 306 -23.06 -1.01 -10.49
CA VAL A 306 -21.91 -0.99 -11.41
C VAL A 306 -22.00 0.21 -12.36
N LEU A 307 -23.17 0.48 -12.94
CA LEU A 307 -23.41 1.64 -13.80
C LEU A 307 -23.22 2.97 -13.06
N THR A 308 -23.59 3.03 -11.78
CA THR A 308 -23.37 4.23 -10.96
C THR A 308 -21.88 4.49 -10.74
N ALA A 309 -21.10 3.43 -10.47
CA ALA A 309 -19.65 3.55 -10.34
C ALA A 309 -18.97 3.90 -11.67
N GLU A 310 -19.46 3.36 -12.79
CA GLU A 310 -18.95 3.68 -14.13
C GLU A 310 -19.12 5.15 -14.49
N LYS A 311 -20.28 5.76 -14.22
CA LYS A 311 -20.50 7.20 -14.45
C LYS A 311 -19.49 8.08 -13.71
N LYS A 312 -19.14 7.72 -12.48
CA LYS A 312 -18.14 8.45 -11.69
C LYS A 312 -16.76 8.48 -12.34
N MET A 313 -16.43 7.43 -13.10
CA MET A 313 -15.14 7.30 -13.78
C MET A 313 -15.01 8.26 -14.97
N GLU A 314 -16.09 8.83 -15.51
CA GLU A 314 -16.02 9.79 -16.62
C GLU A 314 -15.14 11.01 -16.30
N LYS A 315 -15.02 11.35 -15.02
CA LYS A 315 -14.19 12.47 -14.54
C LYS A 315 -12.69 12.27 -14.77
N ILE A 316 -12.24 11.02 -14.97
CA ILE A 316 -10.82 10.69 -15.14
C ILE A 316 -10.22 11.30 -16.42
N ASN A 317 -11.05 11.43 -17.45
CA ASN A 317 -10.68 11.90 -18.79
C ASN A 317 -11.14 13.35 -19.06
N SER A 318 -11.72 14.03 -18.06
CA SER A 318 -12.15 15.41 -18.23
C SER A 318 -10.91 16.31 -18.37
N PRO A 319 -10.81 17.13 -19.44
CA PRO A 319 -9.71 18.07 -19.60
C PRO A 319 -9.75 19.04 -18.41
N GLN A 320 -8.59 19.18 -17.76
CA GLN A 320 -8.46 20.11 -16.66
C GLN A 320 -8.43 21.52 -17.25
N ASN A 321 -9.41 22.36 -16.90
CA ASN A 321 -9.28 23.81 -17.06
C ASN A 321 -8.28 24.29 -16.00
N SER A 322 -6.98 24.07 -16.20
CA SER A 322 -5.96 24.70 -15.37
C SER A 322 -5.80 26.15 -15.85
N LEU A 323 -6.34 27.09 -15.08
CA LEU A 323 -6.02 28.52 -15.19
C LEU A 323 -4.52 28.80 -14.97
N ASP A 324 -3.77 27.84 -14.43
CA ASP A 324 -2.31 27.89 -14.26
C ASP A 324 -1.52 27.73 -15.58
N ALA A 325 -2.19 27.51 -16.71
CA ALA A 325 -1.54 27.54 -18.04
C ALA A 325 -1.42 28.96 -18.63
N TRP A 326 -1.87 29.99 -17.89
CA TRP A 326 -1.97 31.38 -18.36
C TRP A 326 -1.22 32.40 -17.49
N PHE A 327 -0.47 31.99 -16.47
CA PHE A 327 0.31 32.89 -15.61
C PHE A 327 1.76 32.46 -15.45
#